data_AF-A0A379EY62-F1
#
_entry.id   AF-A0A379EY62-F1
#
_cell.length_a   1.000
_cell.length_b   1.000
_cell.length_c   1.000
_cell.angle_alpha   90.00
_cell.angle_beta   90.00
_cell.angle_gamma   90.00
#
_symmetry.space_group_name_H-M   'P 1'
#
loop_
_entity.id
_entity.type
_entity.pdbx_description
1 polymer ?
#
loop_
_entity_poly.entity_id
_entity_poly.type
_entity_poly.pdbx_seq_one_letter_code
_entity_poly.pdbx_strand_id
1 'polypeptide(L)'
;MITEDKVTEIFCMADDFCKFFDAMVAKYTLKPTGKRKYHRDSTMSKAEVMLIMILFHDSGYRCFKHFYLEKRSRVSMYKGLLTHSLLCSKFVELTLF
;
A
#
# COMPACT_ATOMS: atom_id res chain seq x y z
N MET A 1 9.21 -17.18 -7.72
CA MET A 1 8.79 -16.48 -6.49
C MET A 1 9.68 -15.25 -6.37
N ILE A 2 9.09 -14.05 -6.18
CA ILE A 2 9.86 -12.85 -5.87
C ILE A 2 10.66 -13.11 -4.58
N THR A 3 11.96 -12.81 -4.60
CA THR A 3 12.86 -12.92 -3.44
C THR A 3 12.67 -11.74 -2.51
N GLU A 4 13.03 -11.90 -1.22
CA GLU A 4 12.91 -10.81 -0.23
C GLU A 4 13.70 -9.57 -0.64
N ASP A 5 14.91 -9.74 -1.17
CA ASP A 5 15.74 -8.63 -1.65
C ASP A 5 15.02 -7.82 -2.74
N LYS A 6 14.30 -8.50 -3.63
CA LYS A 6 13.56 -7.84 -4.70
C LYS A 6 12.31 -7.13 -4.17
N VAL A 7 11.65 -7.68 -3.15
CA VAL A 7 10.56 -6.99 -2.43
C VAL A 7 11.06 -5.70 -1.80
N THR A 8 12.20 -5.74 -1.11
CA THR A 8 12.81 -4.57 -0.48
C THR A 8 13.20 -3.52 -1.52
N GLU A 9 13.81 -3.92 -2.63
CA GLU A 9 14.17 -3.00 -3.73
C GLU A 9 12.93 -2.29 -4.29
N ILE A 10 11.86 -3.04 -4.57
CA ILE A 10 10.58 -2.47 -5.05
C ILE A 10 9.98 -1.52 -4.02
N PHE A 11 10.02 -1.88 -2.73
CA PHE A 11 9.52 -1.02 -1.67
C PHE A 11 10.30 0.30 -1.59
N CYS A 12 11.63 0.26 -1.62
CA CYS A 12 12.46 1.46 -1.63
C CYS A 12 12.13 2.37 -2.83
N MET A 13 12.00 1.81 -4.02
CA MET A 13 11.60 2.57 -5.22
C MET A 13 10.20 3.19 -5.06
N ALA A 14 9.24 2.45 -4.49
CA ALA A 14 7.89 2.94 -4.25
C ALA A 14 7.86 4.06 -3.19
N ASP A 15 8.66 3.94 -2.13
CA ASP A 15 8.75 4.93 -1.06
C ASP A 15 9.38 6.25 -1.56
N ASP A 16 10.48 6.18 -2.30
CA ASP A 16 11.10 7.35 -2.91
C ASP A 16 10.16 8.03 -3.92
N PHE A 17 9.46 7.24 -4.73
CA PHE A 17 8.43 7.74 -5.63
C PHE A 17 7.30 8.44 -4.85
N CYS A 18 6.79 7.83 -3.78
CA CYS A 18 5.71 8.41 -2.98
C CYS A 18 6.12 9.73 -2.34
N LYS A 19 7.34 9.85 -1.81
CA LYS A 19 7.87 11.10 -1.24
C LYS A 19 7.93 12.21 -2.28
N PHE A 20 8.48 11.91 -3.46
CA PHE A 20 8.55 12.86 -4.56
C PHE A 20 7.16 13.26 -5.06
N PHE A 21 6.28 12.29 -5.25
CA PHE A 21 4.91 12.49 -5.70
C PHE A 21 4.11 13.33 -4.70
N ASP A 22 4.24 13.07 -3.40
CA ASP A 22 3.55 13.83 -2.36
C ASP A 22 4.00 15.29 -2.30
N ALA A 23 5.30 15.54 -2.46
CA ALA A 23 5.83 16.90 -2.58
C ALA A 23 5.27 17.61 -3.83
N MET A 24 5.20 16.91 -4.96
CA MET A 24 4.64 17.45 -6.20
C MET A 24 3.14 17.74 -6.05
N VAL A 25 2.37 16.80 -5.54
CA VAL A 25 0.92 16.96 -5.30
C VAL A 25 0.66 18.11 -4.36
N ALA A 26 1.41 18.24 -3.26
CA ALA A 26 1.26 19.36 -2.33
C ALA A 26 1.56 20.73 -2.98
N LYS A 27 2.51 20.78 -3.91
CA LYS A 27 2.93 22.02 -4.58
C LYS A 27 2.00 22.44 -5.72
N TYR A 28 1.53 21.48 -6.51
CA TYR A 28 0.84 21.76 -7.78
C TYR A 28 -0.67 21.49 -7.75
N THR A 29 -1.20 20.85 -6.71
CA THR A 29 -2.64 20.56 -6.62
C THR A 29 -3.37 21.74 -5.98
N LEU A 30 -4.52 22.09 -6.56
CA LEU A 30 -5.42 23.08 -5.97
C LEU A 30 -5.86 22.64 -4.57
N LYS A 31 -5.94 23.58 -3.63
CA LYS A 31 -6.45 23.28 -2.29
C LYS A 31 -7.87 22.70 -2.40
N PRO A 32 -8.16 21.57 -1.74
CA PRO A 32 -9.47 20.96 -1.82
C PRO A 32 -10.52 21.94 -1.29
N THR A 33 -11.51 22.28 -2.11
CA THR A 33 -12.67 23.07 -1.70
C THR A 33 -13.73 22.12 -1.12
N GLY A 34 -14.18 22.40 0.11
CA GLY A 34 -15.37 21.76 0.69
C GLY A 34 -15.25 20.32 1.20
N LYS A 35 -14.10 19.64 1.08
CA LYS A 35 -13.91 18.29 1.64
C LYS A 35 -13.24 18.36 3.02
N ARG A 36 -13.93 17.87 4.06
CA ARG A 36 -13.34 17.69 5.39
C ARG A 36 -12.22 16.65 5.30
N LYS A 37 -11.04 16.97 5.84
CA LYS A 37 -9.97 15.99 6.03
C LYS A 37 -10.54 14.86 6.89
N TYR A 38 -10.42 13.61 6.44
CA TYR A 38 -10.76 12.47 7.27
C TYR A 38 -9.93 12.51 8.56
N HIS A 39 -10.58 12.28 9.70
CA HIS A 39 -9.98 12.54 11.02
C HIS A 39 -8.83 11.59 11.37
N ARG A 40 -8.77 10.40 10.75
CA ARG A 40 -7.80 9.38 11.10
C ARG A 40 -6.81 9.16 9.95
N ASP A 41 -5.53 9.27 10.25
CA ASP A 41 -4.51 8.92 9.26
C ASP A 41 -4.57 7.42 8.93
N SER A 42 -4.28 7.09 7.67
CA SER A 42 -4.14 5.68 7.26
C SER A 42 -2.98 5.06 8.03
N THR A 43 -3.15 3.83 8.51
CA THR A 43 -2.00 3.10 9.09
C THR A 43 -1.13 2.43 8.03
N MET A 44 -1.54 2.47 6.77
CA MET A 44 -0.75 1.99 5.64
C MET A 44 -0.29 3.18 4.82
N SER A 45 1.02 3.25 4.59
CA SER A 45 1.64 4.25 3.73
C SER A 45 1.30 3.99 2.24
N LYS A 46 1.44 5.03 1.41
CA LYS A 46 1.22 4.89 -0.05
C LYS A 46 2.19 3.89 -0.68
N ALA A 47 3.42 3.83 -0.18
CA ALA A 47 4.44 2.88 -0.62
C ALA A 47 4.02 1.43 -0.35
N GLU A 48 3.47 1.16 0.83
CA GLU A 48 2.94 -0.16 1.17
C GLU A 48 1.75 -0.55 0.31
N VAL A 49 0.84 0.39 0.03
CA VAL A 49 -0.27 0.15 -0.90
C VAL A 49 0.25 -0.19 -2.29
N MET A 50 1.22 0.58 -2.81
CA MET A 50 1.84 0.31 -4.11
C MET A 50 2.52 -1.07 -4.14
N LEU A 51 3.27 -1.43 -3.09
CA LEU A 51 3.92 -2.73 -2.99
C LEU A 51 2.89 -3.87 -3.03
N ILE A 52 1.82 -3.78 -2.24
CA ILE A 52 0.76 -4.80 -2.21
C ILE A 52 0.09 -4.94 -3.58
N MET A 53 -0.14 -3.82 -4.29
CA MET A 53 -0.69 -3.85 -5.65
C MET A 53 0.27 -4.52 -6.64
N ILE A 54 1.56 -4.18 -6.61
CA ILE A 54 2.58 -4.79 -7.49
C ILE A 54 2.64 -6.30 -7.25
N LEU A 55 2.70 -6.73 -5.99
CA LEU A 55 2.72 -8.14 -5.63
C LEU A 55 1.42 -8.87 -6.01
N PHE A 56 0.27 -8.20 -5.91
CA PHE A 56 -1.00 -8.76 -6.36
C PHE A 56 -0.98 -9.02 -7.88
N HIS A 57 -0.54 -8.05 -8.68
CA HIS A 57 -0.45 -8.19 -10.12
C HIS A 57 0.54 -9.28 -10.55
N ASP A 58 1.72 -9.35 -9.91
CA ASP A 58 2.72 -10.39 -10.19
C ASP A 58 2.22 -11.79 -9.80
N SER A 59 1.43 -11.89 -8.73
CA SER A 59 0.96 -13.17 -8.21
C SER A 59 -0.06 -13.91 -9.11
N GLY A 60 -0.66 -13.22 -10.08
CA GLY A 60 -1.65 -13.81 -11.00
C GLY A 60 -3.01 -14.15 -10.38
N TYR A 61 -3.28 -13.70 -9.14
CA TYR A 61 -4.59 -13.91 -8.50
C TYR A 61 -5.64 -13.05 -9.19
N ARG A 62 -6.82 -13.64 -9.47
CA ARG A 62 -7.96 -12.90 -10.01
C ARG A 62 -8.66 -12.03 -8.98
N CYS A 63 -8.63 -12.45 -7.70
CA CYS A 63 -9.37 -11.81 -6.62
C CYS A 63 -8.41 -11.30 -5.55
N PHE A 64 -8.41 -9.97 -5.34
CA PHE A 64 -7.56 -9.32 -4.35
C PHE A 64 -7.81 -9.83 -2.93
N LYS A 65 -9.07 -10.09 -2.57
CA LYS A 65 -9.44 -10.65 -1.27
C LYS A 65 -8.73 -11.98 -0.99
N HIS A 66 -8.66 -12.86 -1.99
CA HIS A 66 -8.00 -14.16 -1.85
C HIS A 66 -6.49 -14.01 -1.71
N PHE A 67 -5.88 -13.22 -2.60
CA PHE A 67 -4.46 -12.87 -2.50
C PHE A 67 -4.11 -12.31 -1.11
N TYR A 68 -4.88 -11.31 -0.67
CA TYR A 68 -4.62 -10.61 0.58
C TYR A 68 -4.75 -11.54 1.78
N LEU A 69 -5.79 -12.38 1.85
CA LEU A 69 -5.98 -13.33 2.96
C LEU A 69 -4.88 -14.40 3.00
N GLU A 70 -4.49 -14.95 1.84
CA GLU A 70 -3.45 -15.97 1.76
C GLU A 70 -2.07 -15.38 2.08
N LYS A 71 -1.77 -14.19 1.57
CA LYS A 71 -0.50 -13.53 1.82
C LYS A 71 -0.45 -12.87 3.19
N ARG A 72 -1.55 -12.49 3.85
CA ARG A 72 -1.56 -11.89 5.20
C ARG A 72 -0.80 -12.74 6.23
N SER A 73 -0.88 -14.06 6.14
CA SER A 73 -0.12 -14.98 7.00
C SER A 73 1.38 -15.00 6.69
N ARG A 74 1.78 -14.76 5.44
CA ARG A 74 3.18 -14.68 4.97
C ARG A 74 3.76 -13.26 4.99
N VAL A 75 2.91 -12.23 4.97
CA VAL A 75 3.27 -10.81 5.13
C VAL A 75 3.73 -10.54 6.57
N SER A 76 3.32 -11.40 7.52
CA SER A 76 3.94 -11.52 8.83
C SER A 76 5.47 -11.77 8.78
N MET A 77 6.00 -12.32 7.69
CA MET A 77 7.45 -12.57 7.52
C MET A 77 8.22 -11.26 7.24
N TYR A 78 7.57 -10.27 6.61
CA TYR A 78 8.13 -8.94 6.35
C TYR A 78 7.86 -7.95 7.49
N LYS A 79 7.53 -8.42 8.71
CA LYS A 79 7.24 -7.60 9.90
C LYS A 79 8.37 -6.63 10.28
N GLY A 80 9.61 -6.87 9.84
CA GLY A 80 10.72 -5.94 10.01
C GLY A 80 10.66 -4.70 9.11
N LEU A 81 9.95 -4.77 7.97
CA LEU A 81 9.81 -3.69 6.99
C LEU A 81 8.42 -3.03 7.00
N LEU A 82 7.39 -3.76 7.44
CA LEU A 82 5.99 -3.34 7.39
C LEU A 82 5.43 -3.20 8.81
N THR A 83 5.52 -2.01 9.39
CA THR A 83 4.81 -1.71 10.62
C THR A 83 3.32 -1.47 10.31
N HIS A 84 2.44 -2.13 11.07
CA HIS A 84 1.00 -1.83 11.20
C HIS A 84 -0.03 -2.63 10.34
N SER A 85 -0.20 -3.89 10.74
CA SER A 85 -1.08 -4.94 10.16
C SER A 85 -2.62 -4.81 10.36
N LEU A 86 -3.18 -3.80 11.03
CA LEU A 86 -4.56 -3.92 11.56
C LEU A 86 -5.70 -3.23 10.77
N LEU A 87 -5.47 -2.30 9.84
CA LEU A 87 -6.56 -1.59 9.13
C LEU A 87 -6.86 -2.03 7.69
N CYS A 88 -6.11 -2.96 7.12
CA CYS A 88 -6.36 -3.38 5.74
C CYS A 88 -7.70 -4.10 5.54
N SER A 89 -8.33 -4.61 6.60
CA SER A 89 -9.69 -5.17 6.51
C SER A 89 -10.70 -4.13 5.97
N LYS A 90 -10.52 -2.83 6.27
CA LYS A 90 -11.35 -1.75 5.70
C LYS A 90 -10.92 -1.30 4.30
N PHE A 91 -9.63 -1.40 3.97
CA PHE A 91 -9.12 -1.08 2.64
C PHE A 91 -9.59 -2.09 1.58
N VAL A 92 -9.62 -3.37 1.93
CA VAL A 92 -10.21 -4.44 1.10
C VAL A 92 -11.70 -4.20 0.88
N GLU A 93 -12.41 -3.67 1.88
CA GLU A 93 -13.85 -3.37 1.80
C GLU A 93 -14.16 -2.14 0.93
N LEU A 94 -13.28 -1.14 0.90
CA LEU A 94 -13.43 0.11 0.14
C LEU A 94 -12.96 0.04 -1.32
N THR A 95 -12.12 -0.94 -1.67
CA THR A 95 -11.56 -1.07 -3.03
C THR A 95 -12.31 -2.12 -3.88
N LEU A 96 -13.21 -2.89 -3.26
CA LEU A 96 -14.01 -3.95 -3.90
C LEU A 96 -15.52 -3.66 -3.93
N PHE A 97 -15.93 -2.41 -3.65
CA PHE A 97 -17.27 -1.88 -3.93
C PHE A 97 -17.18 -0.62 -4.77
#